data_AF-A0A366JZS1-F1
#
_entry.id   AF-A0A366JZS1-F1
#
_cell.length_a   1.000
_cell.length_b   1.000
_cell.length_c   1.000
_cell.angle_alpha   90.00
_cell.angle_beta   90.00
_cell.angle_gamma   90.00
#
_symmetry.space_group_name_H-M   'P 1'
#
loop_
_entity.id
_entity.type
_entity.pdbx_description
1 polymer ?
#
loop_
_entity_poly.entity_id
_entity_poly.type
_entity_poly.pdbx_seq_one_letter_code
_entity_poly.pdbx_strand_id
1 'polypeptide(L)'
;MVLRKQKKAVKEEVSLYKSKILAQKMEICLFLSAGLFGNAVSHTPVKQLLERSMQWSAQQSIGILFSFIILFVTLMAFLGVHQIIVIPLILTSLNFAEMPDITVVSVAFMCIFTWMLSSSISPLNALNIIISQCVQKNGLTVAFRWNGVYFMSVTGMAFLYVYILNWF
;
A
#
# COMPACT_ATOMS: atom_id res chain seq x y z
N MET A 1 24.69 -7.60 -42.45
CA MET A 1 25.47 -6.90 -41.40
C MET A 1 24.61 -6.35 -40.25
N VAL A 2 23.41 -5.82 -40.54
CA VAL A 2 22.47 -5.24 -39.54
C VAL A 2 22.02 -6.22 -38.44
N LEU A 3 21.64 -7.46 -38.80
CA LEU A 3 21.22 -8.51 -37.86
C LEU A 3 22.27 -8.88 -36.79
N ARG A 4 23.57 -8.76 -37.12
CA ARG A 4 24.67 -9.10 -36.20
C ARG A 4 24.93 -7.99 -35.18
N LYS A 5 24.72 -6.72 -35.56
CA LYS A 5 24.74 -5.55 -34.65
C LYS A 5 23.57 -5.60 -33.67
N GLN A 6 22.37 -5.94 -34.14
CA GLN A 6 21.19 -6.10 -33.27
C GLN A 6 21.36 -7.23 -32.26
N LYS A 7 21.91 -8.39 -32.65
CA LYS A 7 22.23 -9.48 -31.71
C LYS A 7 23.22 -9.07 -30.62
N LYS A 8 24.20 -8.22 -30.94
CA LYS A 8 25.17 -7.72 -29.96
C LYS A 8 24.52 -6.74 -28.98
N ALA A 9 23.73 -5.80 -29.48
CA ALA A 9 22.98 -4.86 -28.64
C ALA A 9 21.99 -5.57 -27.69
N VAL A 10 21.23 -6.55 -28.20
CA VAL A 10 20.33 -7.36 -27.37
C VAL A 10 21.10 -8.14 -26.30
N LYS A 11 22.27 -8.69 -26.64
CA LYS A 11 23.10 -9.43 -25.68
C LYS A 11 23.64 -8.52 -24.57
N GLU A 12 24.03 -7.28 -24.91
CA GLU A 12 24.46 -6.27 -23.94
C GLU A 12 23.31 -5.86 -23.02
N GLU A 13 22.12 -5.57 -23.57
CA GLU A 13 20.91 -5.26 -22.78
C GLU A 13 20.49 -6.41 -21.86
N VAL A 14 20.51 -7.66 -22.35
CA VAL A 14 20.21 -8.83 -21.52
C VAL A 14 21.23 -9.01 -20.39
N SER A 15 22.52 -8.74 -20.66
CA SER A 15 23.55 -8.80 -19.63
C SER A 15 23.37 -7.72 -18.56
N LEU A 16 23.01 -6.49 -18.97
CA LEU A 16 22.70 -5.38 -18.08
C LEU A 16 21.43 -5.65 -17.25
N TYR A 17 20.41 -6.22 -17.87
CA TYR A 17 19.19 -6.62 -17.18
C TYR A 17 19.46 -7.70 -16.12
N LYS A 18 20.29 -8.69 -16.46
CA LYS A 18 20.70 -9.75 -15.53
C LYS A 18 21.43 -9.20 -14.29
N SER A 19 22.32 -8.23 -14.46
CA SER A 19 23.02 -7.61 -13.33
C SER A 19 22.08 -6.78 -12.47
N LYS A 20 21.13 -6.05 -13.08
CA LYS A 20 20.11 -5.27 -12.36
C LYS A 20 19.17 -6.16 -11.54
N ILE A 21 18.68 -7.27 -12.09
CA ILE A 21 17.83 -8.23 -11.33
C ILE A 21 18.56 -8.73 -10.08
N LEU A 22 19.84 -9.10 -10.22
CA LEU A 22 20.62 -9.60 -9.09
C LEU A 22 20.83 -8.54 -8.01
N ALA A 23 20.84 -7.26 -8.37
CA ALA A 23 20.87 -6.14 -7.43
C ALA A 23 19.54 -5.97 -6.66
N GLN A 24 18.42 -6.43 -7.22
CA GLN A 24 17.08 -6.34 -6.60
C GLN A 24 16.67 -7.56 -5.76
N LYS A 25 17.62 -8.44 -5.43
CA LYS A 25 17.39 -9.64 -4.59
C LYS A 25 16.64 -9.36 -3.28
N MET A 26 16.85 -8.19 -2.67
CA MET A 26 16.15 -7.79 -1.44
C MET A 26 14.67 -7.54 -1.67
N GLU A 27 14.31 -6.85 -2.76
CA GLU A 27 12.91 -6.60 -3.12
C GLU A 27 12.20 -7.90 -3.47
N ILE A 28 12.86 -8.77 -4.26
CA ILE A 28 12.33 -10.11 -4.60
C ILE A 28 12.03 -10.91 -3.33
N CYS A 29 13.00 -10.97 -2.41
CA CYS A 29 12.84 -11.66 -1.13
C CYS A 29 11.68 -11.06 -0.32
N LEU A 30 11.62 -9.73 -0.23
CA LEU A 30 10.61 -9.02 0.53
C LEU A 30 9.19 -9.25 -0.01
N PHE A 31 8.97 -9.16 -1.32
CA PHE A 31 7.67 -9.44 -1.93
C PHE A 31 7.26 -10.90 -1.78
N LEU A 32 8.19 -11.84 -1.92
CA LEU A 32 7.91 -13.27 -1.73
C LEU A 32 7.55 -13.58 -0.26
N SER A 33 8.31 -13.04 0.69
CA SER A 33 8.05 -13.16 2.12
C SER A 33 6.72 -12.52 2.52
N ALA A 34 6.39 -11.35 1.96
CA ALA A 34 5.11 -10.69 2.19
C ALA A 34 3.94 -11.55 1.68
N GLY A 35 4.06 -12.15 0.48
CA GLY A 35 3.06 -13.07 -0.06
C GLY A 35 2.89 -14.32 0.80
N LEU A 36 4.00 -14.95 1.21
CA LEU A 36 3.99 -16.12 2.11
C LEU A 36 3.37 -15.78 3.46
N PHE A 37 3.72 -14.63 4.04
CA PHE A 37 3.17 -14.14 5.30
C PHE A 37 1.66 -13.88 5.19
N GLY A 38 1.21 -13.20 4.13
CA GLY A 38 -0.22 -12.98 3.88
C GLY A 38 -1.00 -14.29 3.80
N ASN A 39 -0.44 -15.31 3.13
CA ASN A 39 -1.02 -16.64 3.09
C ASN A 39 -1.05 -17.31 4.48
N ALA A 40 0.03 -17.23 5.26
CA ALA A 40 0.07 -17.79 6.61
C ALA A 40 -0.97 -17.14 7.53
N VAL A 41 -1.10 -15.80 7.50
CA VAL A 41 -2.10 -15.08 8.28
C VAL A 41 -3.53 -15.46 7.86
N SER A 42 -3.75 -15.80 6.58
CA SER A 42 -5.06 -16.24 6.11
C SER A 42 -5.59 -17.52 6.79
N HIS A 43 -4.71 -18.31 7.42
CA HIS A 43 -5.09 -19.48 8.20
C HIS A 43 -5.15 -19.22 9.72
N THR A 44 -5.14 -17.95 10.14
CA THR A 44 -5.21 -17.57 11.55
C THR A 44 -6.53 -16.88 11.90
N PRO A 45 -6.92 -16.83 13.19
CA PRO A 45 -8.10 -16.10 13.65
C PRO A 45 -8.08 -14.60 13.33
N VAL A 46 -6.88 -14.05 13.09
CA VAL A 46 -6.69 -12.63 12.72
C VAL A 46 -7.42 -12.31 11.42
N LYS A 47 -7.37 -13.22 10.44
CA LYS A 47 -8.06 -13.03 9.16
C LYS A 47 -9.57 -12.94 9.35
N GLN A 48 -10.14 -13.84 10.17
CA GLN A 48 -11.58 -13.83 10.45
C GLN A 48 -12.01 -12.55 11.17
N LEU A 49 -11.19 -12.03 12.08
CA LEU A 49 -11.46 -10.75 12.73
C LEU A 49 -11.42 -9.59 11.74
N LEU A 50 -10.45 -9.60 10.81
CA LEU A 50 -10.32 -8.59 9.78
C LEU A 50 -11.49 -8.63 8.80
N GLU A 51 -11.85 -9.81 8.29
CA GLU A 51 -13.01 -10.05 7.43
C GLU A 51 -14.30 -9.50 8.08
N ARG A 52 -14.60 -9.89 9.32
CA ARG A 52 -15.79 -9.42 10.04
C ARG A 52 -15.81 -7.91 10.23
N SER A 53 -14.66 -7.32 10.57
CA SER A 53 -14.55 -5.87 10.78
C SER A 53 -14.77 -5.10 9.48
N MET A 54 -14.22 -5.61 8.37
CA MET A 54 -14.39 -5.01 7.04
C MET A 54 -15.81 -5.18 6.53
N GLN A 55 -16.43 -6.34 6.70
CA GLN A 55 -17.82 -6.59 6.35
C GLN A 55 -18.78 -5.70 7.14
N TRP A 56 -18.59 -5.60 8.46
CA TRP A 56 -19.37 -4.69 9.29
C TRP A 56 -19.23 -3.25 8.81
N SER A 57 -18.01 -2.80 8.52
CA SER A 57 -17.73 -1.46 8.03
C SER A 57 -18.39 -1.19 6.66
N ALA A 58 -18.30 -2.16 5.74
CA ALA A 58 -18.88 -2.10 4.42
C ALA A 58 -20.41 -1.99 4.45
N GLN A 59 -21.08 -2.74 5.35
CA GLN A 59 -22.53 -2.69 5.52
C GLN A 59 -23.04 -1.34 6.04
N GLN A 60 -22.22 -0.60 6.79
CA GLN A 60 -22.63 0.71 7.29
C GLN A 60 -22.50 1.80 6.22
N SER A 61 -21.32 1.92 5.62
CA SER A 61 -21.10 2.77 4.45
C SER A 61 -19.70 2.55 3.86
N ILE A 62 -19.55 2.90 2.59
CA ILE A 62 -18.25 2.92 1.95
C ILE A 62 -17.23 3.84 2.64
N GLY A 63 -17.68 4.96 3.21
CA GLY A 63 -16.83 5.87 3.98
C GLY A 63 -16.30 5.24 5.27
N ILE A 64 -17.13 4.44 5.96
CA ILE A 64 -16.69 3.73 7.17
C ILE A 64 -15.67 2.65 6.80
N LEU A 65 -15.90 1.89 5.72
CA LEU A 65 -14.91 0.95 5.19
C LEU A 65 -13.58 1.65 4.86
N PHE A 66 -13.64 2.78 4.15
CA PHE A 66 -12.43 3.51 3.78
C PHE A 66 -11.69 4.04 5.01
N SER A 67 -12.42 4.58 5.99
CA SER A 67 -11.86 5.03 7.26
C SER A 67 -11.17 3.90 8.01
N PHE A 68 -11.80 2.71 8.05
CA PHE A 68 -11.22 1.52 8.66
C PHE A 68 -9.89 1.14 8.00
N ILE A 69 -9.84 1.08 6.66
CA ILE A 69 -8.62 0.75 5.92
C ILE A 69 -7.53 1.79 6.21
N ILE A 70 -7.84 3.09 6.12
CA ILE A 70 -6.89 4.18 6.42
C ILE A 70 -6.32 4.02 7.83
N LEU A 71 -7.18 3.87 8.83
CA LEU A 71 -6.78 3.79 10.23
C LEU A 71 -5.92 2.55 10.48
N PHE A 72 -6.37 1.38 10.02
CA PHE A 72 -5.67 0.12 10.25
C PHE A 72 -4.27 0.12 9.62
N VAL A 73 -4.17 0.47 8.33
CA VAL A 73 -2.87 0.47 7.62
C VAL A 73 -1.94 1.54 8.19
N THR A 74 -2.46 2.71 8.52
CA THR A 74 -1.65 3.77 9.15
C THR A 74 -1.13 3.34 10.51
N LEU A 75 -1.97 2.76 11.36
CA LEU A 75 -1.55 2.26 12.67
C LEU A 75 -0.45 1.18 12.53
N MET A 76 -0.63 0.23 11.61
CA MET A 76 0.39 -0.78 11.31
C MET A 76 1.70 -0.15 10.83
N ALA A 77 1.64 0.87 9.97
CA ALA A 77 2.81 1.60 9.50
C ALA A 77 3.53 2.38 10.62
N PHE A 78 2.80 2.83 11.65
CA PHE A 78 3.38 3.47 12.84
C PHE A 78 4.03 2.47 13.80
N LEU A 79 3.56 1.22 13.79
CA LEU A 79 4.19 0.10 14.50
C LEU A 79 5.38 -0.51 13.72
N GLY A 80 5.70 0.03 12.54
CA GLY A 80 6.82 -0.42 11.71
C GLY A 80 6.47 -1.55 10.74
N VAL A 81 5.21 -1.96 10.65
CA VAL A 81 4.75 -2.93 9.66
C VAL A 81 4.55 -2.22 8.32
N HIS A 82 5.36 -2.58 7.33
CA HIS A 82 5.33 -1.94 6.02
C HIS A 82 4.04 -2.28 5.24
N GLN A 83 3.51 -1.30 4.50
CA GLN A 83 2.24 -1.38 3.74
C GLN A 83 2.22 -2.52 2.72
N ILE A 84 3.40 -2.90 2.24
CA ILE A 84 3.63 -4.02 1.31
C ILE A 84 3.10 -5.37 1.82
N ILE A 85 2.94 -5.51 3.14
CA ILE A 85 2.36 -6.70 3.78
C ILE A 85 0.88 -6.46 4.08
N VAL A 86 0.55 -5.28 4.63
CA VAL A 86 -0.79 -4.97 5.16
C VAL A 86 -1.82 -4.84 4.05
N ILE A 87 -1.47 -4.22 2.90
CA ILE A 87 -2.40 -4.01 1.79
C ILE A 87 -2.81 -5.33 1.13
N PRO A 88 -1.88 -6.25 0.78
CA PRO A 88 -2.27 -7.58 0.33
C PRO A 88 -3.14 -8.34 1.33
N LEU A 89 -2.86 -8.23 2.63
CA LEU A 89 -3.68 -8.84 3.68
C LEU A 89 -5.12 -8.30 3.70
N ILE A 90 -5.28 -6.99 3.53
CA ILE A 90 -6.59 -6.33 3.39
C ILE A 90 -7.33 -6.90 2.17
N LEU A 91 -6.65 -6.96 1.01
CA LEU A 91 -7.26 -7.45 -0.23
C LEU A 91 -7.67 -8.92 -0.16
N THR A 92 -6.87 -9.78 0.47
CA THR A 92 -7.19 -11.21 0.64
C THR A 92 -8.24 -11.48 1.73
N SER A 93 -8.53 -10.49 2.56
CA SER A 93 -9.57 -10.54 3.60
C SER A 93 -10.89 -9.89 3.14
N LEU A 94 -10.95 -9.36 1.92
CA LEU A 94 -12.19 -8.83 1.35
C LEU A 94 -12.96 -9.93 0.63
N ASN A 95 -14.21 -10.14 1.03
CA ASN A 95 -15.14 -10.99 0.31
C ASN A 95 -16.12 -10.12 -0.50
N PHE A 96 -15.80 -9.90 -1.78
CA PHE A 96 -16.65 -9.12 -2.68
C PHE A 96 -18.05 -9.74 -2.89
N ALA A 97 -18.23 -11.04 -2.65
CA ALA A 97 -19.54 -11.67 -2.74
C ALA A 97 -20.52 -11.18 -1.65
N GLU A 98 -19.99 -10.69 -0.52
CA GLU A 98 -20.77 -10.16 0.59
C GLU A 98 -20.88 -8.62 0.55
N MET A 99 -20.32 -7.98 -0.47
CA MET A 99 -20.30 -6.52 -0.64
C MET A 99 -20.77 -6.12 -2.06
N PRO A 100 -22.01 -6.47 -2.46
CA PRO A 100 -22.49 -6.24 -3.82
C PRO A 100 -22.57 -4.75 -4.19
N ASP A 101 -22.76 -3.88 -3.20
CA ASP A 101 -22.90 -2.43 -3.39
C ASP A 101 -21.54 -1.70 -3.46
N ILE A 102 -20.42 -2.42 -3.37
CA ILE A 102 -19.07 -1.84 -3.39
C ILE A 102 -18.31 -2.24 -4.65
N THR A 103 -17.90 -1.26 -5.44
CA THR A 103 -17.15 -1.52 -6.66
C THR A 103 -15.70 -1.92 -6.36
N VAL A 104 -15.17 -2.90 -7.11
CA VAL A 104 -13.76 -3.35 -6.99
C VAL A 104 -12.79 -2.18 -7.23
N VAL A 105 -13.15 -1.26 -8.13
CA VAL A 105 -12.37 -0.06 -8.43
C VAL A 105 -12.28 0.86 -7.22
N SER A 106 -13.37 1.05 -6.48
CA SER A 106 -13.37 1.85 -5.25
C SER A 106 -12.42 1.27 -4.21
N VAL A 107 -12.47 -0.05 -3.98
CA VAL A 107 -11.57 -0.74 -3.05
C VAL A 107 -10.11 -0.62 -3.50
N ALA A 108 -9.83 -0.82 -4.79
CA ALA A 108 -8.48 -0.67 -5.32
C ALA A 108 -7.92 0.74 -5.08
N PHE A 109 -8.74 1.77 -5.32
CA PHE A 109 -8.38 3.14 -5.00
C PHE A 109 -8.14 3.34 -3.49
N MET A 110 -9.02 2.86 -2.62
CA MET A 110 -8.85 2.96 -1.17
C MET A 110 -7.50 2.39 -0.72
N CYS A 111 -7.14 1.22 -1.23
CA CYS A 111 -5.88 0.54 -0.91
C CYS A 111 -4.66 1.34 -1.40
N ILE A 112 -4.66 1.80 -2.66
CA ILE A 112 -3.56 2.59 -3.23
C ILE A 112 -3.41 3.92 -2.49
N PHE A 113 -4.52 4.62 -2.27
CA PHE A 113 -4.53 5.88 -1.54
C PHE A 113 -3.98 5.71 -0.12
N THR A 114 -4.47 4.70 0.59
CA THR A 114 -4.06 4.41 1.97
C THR A 114 -2.58 4.04 2.04
N TRP A 115 -2.05 3.28 1.07
CA TRP A 115 -0.63 3.01 0.97
C TRP A 115 0.17 4.31 0.92
N MET A 116 -0.19 5.20 -0.01
CA MET A 116 0.52 6.45 -0.23
C MET A 116 0.43 7.38 0.98
N LEU A 117 -0.77 7.51 1.55
CA LEU A 117 -1.00 8.31 2.75
C LEU A 117 -0.13 7.80 3.89
N SER A 118 -0.26 6.52 4.28
CA SER A 118 0.47 5.93 5.40
C SER A 118 1.99 5.96 5.23
N SER A 119 2.50 5.82 3.99
CA SER A 119 3.93 5.95 3.69
C SER A 119 4.43 7.37 3.96
N SER A 120 3.59 8.36 3.68
CA SER A 120 3.96 9.77 3.80
C SER A 120 3.83 10.29 5.22
N ILE A 121 2.89 9.77 6.02
CA ILE A 121 2.68 10.18 7.42
C ILE A 121 3.43 9.34 8.44
N SER A 122 3.92 8.14 8.09
CA SER A 122 4.69 7.31 9.03
C SER A 122 6.11 7.86 9.22
N PRO A 123 6.53 8.20 10.46
CA PRO A 123 7.89 8.63 10.73
C PRO A 123 8.92 7.51 10.55
N LEU A 124 8.48 6.25 10.52
CA LEU A 124 9.32 5.07 10.32
C LEU A 124 9.56 4.75 8.85
N ASN A 125 8.91 5.48 7.93
CA ASN A 125 9.16 5.33 6.50
C ASN A 125 10.57 5.83 6.15
N ALA A 126 11.31 5.07 5.33
CA ALA A 126 12.68 5.37 4.97
C ALA A 126 12.85 6.78 4.38
N LEU A 127 11.88 7.25 3.58
CA LEU A 127 11.90 8.60 3.01
C LEU A 127 11.86 9.67 4.11
N ASN A 128 10.96 9.51 5.08
CA ASN A 128 10.83 10.43 6.20
C ASN A 128 12.05 10.40 7.12
N ILE A 129 12.67 9.23 7.32
CA ILE A 129 13.93 9.10 8.07
C ILE A 129 15.04 9.89 7.38
N ILE A 130 15.26 9.67 6.07
CA ILE A 130 16.30 10.36 5.30
C ILE A 130 16.07 11.87 5.33
N ILE A 131 14.84 12.33 5.06
CA ILE A 131 14.52 13.76 5.08
C ILE A 131 14.75 14.33 6.47
N SER A 132 14.31 13.65 7.53
CA SER A 132 14.48 14.09 8.92
C SER A 132 15.97 14.29 9.30
N GLN A 133 16.84 13.42 8.80
CA GLN A 133 18.29 13.54 8.95
C GLN A 133 18.86 14.71 8.14
N CYS A 134 18.41 14.91 6.90
CA CYS A 134 18.85 16.04 6.07
C CYS A 134 18.45 17.39 6.66
N VAL A 135 17.23 17.52 7.18
CA VAL A 135 16.72 18.78 7.74
C VAL A 135 17.02 18.96 9.23
N GLN A 136 17.67 17.98 9.87
CA GLN A 136 18.00 17.97 11.31
C GLN A 136 16.76 18.25 12.19
N LYS A 137 15.65 17.58 11.89
CA LYS A 137 14.38 17.66 12.63
C LYS A 137 13.85 16.27 12.95
N ASN A 138 12.98 16.18 13.95
CA ASN A 138 12.33 14.93 14.31
C ASN A 138 11.44 14.42 13.14
N GLY A 139 11.44 13.11 12.91
CA GLY A 139 10.61 12.48 11.86
C GLY A 139 9.12 12.80 11.99
N LEU A 140 8.62 12.96 13.21
CA LEU A 140 7.23 13.37 13.47
C LEU A 140 6.92 14.77 12.95
N THR A 141 7.89 15.70 13.03
CA THR A 141 7.74 17.06 12.53
C THR A 141 7.65 17.06 11.01
N VAL A 142 8.51 16.29 10.34
CA VAL A 142 8.53 16.18 8.88
C VAL A 142 7.28 15.47 8.36
N ALA A 143 6.92 14.34 8.96
CA ALA A 143 5.82 13.51 8.50
C ALA A 143 4.44 14.14 8.78
N PHE A 144 4.24 14.69 9.99
CA PHE A 144 2.92 15.14 10.44
C PHE A 144 2.79 16.67 10.46
N ARG A 145 3.75 17.39 11.03
CA ARG A 145 3.59 18.84 11.25
C ARG A 145 3.71 19.66 9.98
N TRP A 146 4.59 19.27 9.06
CA TRP A 146 4.79 20.00 7.79
C TRP A 146 3.75 19.64 6.72
N ASN A 147 3.25 18.40 6.74
CA ASN A 147 2.36 17.89 5.69
C ASN A 147 0.92 17.60 6.16
N GLY A 148 0.60 17.81 7.45
CA GLY A 148 -0.70 17.43 8.02
C GLY A 148 -1.90 18.09 7.35
N VAL A 149 -1.82 19.39 7.03
CA VAL A 149 -2.91 20.11 6.34
C VAL A 149 -3.10 19.57 4.92
N TYR A 150 -2.01 19.29 4.22
CA TYR A 150 -2.04 18.70 2.88
C TYR A 150 -2.72 17.33 2.92
N PHE A 151 -2.30 16.45 3.83
CA PHE A 151 -2.89 15.12 3.95
C PHE A 151 -4.35 15.15 4.39
N MET A 152 -4.74 16.06 5.28
CA MET A 152 -6.14 16.23 5.67
C MET A 152 -7.00 16.64 4.47
N SER A 153 -6.53 17.61 3.68
CA SER A 153 -7.24 18.09 2.49
C SER A 153 -7.37 17.00 1.43
N VAL A 154 -6.26 16.31 1.13
CA VAL A 154 -6.20 15.22 0.15
C VAL A 154 -7.04 14.02 0.60
N THR A 155 -7.07 13.71 1.89
CA THR A 155 -7.94 12.66 2.44
C THR A 155 -9.41 13.03 2.24
N GLY A 156 -9.81 14.27 2.53
CA GLY A 156 -11.16 14.75 2.25
C GLY A 156 -11.56 14.61 0.77
N MET A 157 -10.66 14.99 -0.15
CA MET A 157 -10.89 14.79 -1.59
C MET A 157 -10.98 13.31 -1.97
N ALA A 158 -10.17 12.44 -1.35
CA ALA A 158 -10.21 11.00 -1.59
C ALA A 158 -11.54 10.37 -1.15
N PHE A 159 -12.13 10.82 -0.03
CA PHE A 159 -13.47 10.40 0.38
C PHE A 159 -14.50 10.74 -0.70
N LEU A 160 -14.52 11.99 -1.17
CA LEU A 160 -15.42 12.42 -2.24
C LEU A 160 -15.24 11.56 -3.50
N TYR A 161 -13.99 11.30 -3.89
CA TYR A 161 -13.69 10.48 -5.06
C TYR A 161 -14.17 9.03 -4.92
N VAL A 162 -14.00 8.42 -3.74
CA VAL A 162 -14.51 7.08 -3.44
C VAL A 162 -16.04 7.03 -3.54
N TYR A 163 -16.73 8.04 -3.01
CA TYR A 163 -18.19 8.11 -3.14
C TYR A 163 -18.64 8.20 -4.61
N ILE A 164 -17.91 8.98 -5.42
CA ILE A 164 -18.19 9.08 -6.86
C ILE A 164 -17.94 7.73 -7.54
N LEU A 165 -16.81 7.06 -7.28
CA LEU A 165 -16.46 5.77 -7.87
C LEU A 165 -17.42 4.64 -7.50
N ASN A 166 -18.07 4.71 -6.35
CA ASN A 166 -19.03 3.70 -5.94
C ASN A 166 -20.42 3.92 -6.49
N TRP A 167 -20.71 5.15 -6.94
CA TRP A 167 -21.98 5.49 -7.56
C TRP A 167 -22.06 5.00 -9.01
N PHE A 168 -20.91 4.87 -9.69
CA PHE A 168 -20.79 4.35 -11.04
C PHE A 168 -20.67 2.84 -11.06
#